data_AF-A0A955J9N3-F1
#
_entry.id   AF-A0A955J9N3-F1
#
_cell.length_a   1.000
_cell.length_b   1.000
_cell.length_c   1.000
_cell.angle_alpha   90.00
_cell.angle_beta   90.00
_cell.angle_gamma   90.00
#
_symmetry.space_group_name_H-M   'P 1'
#
loop_
_entity.id
_entity.type
_entity.pdbx_description
1 polymer ?
#
loop_
_entity_poly.entity_id
_entity_poly.type
_entity_poly.pdbx_seq_one_letter_code
_entity_poly.pdbx_strand_id
1 'polypeptide(L)'
;MASPEAHERAKAILLTLGGTWSVGEAMAHLGVGRTRFAELRLQLLEAVLDAMEGGVRGRPRRREDPHAELITKLEDEIAELTRLLERARAEIEILSGPAQAAVLARRGGAA
;
A
#
# COMPACT_ATOMS: atom_id res chain seq x y z
N MET A 1 -5.11 6.45 7.79
CA MET A 1 -6.32 6.93 7.06
C MET A 1 -6.88 5.76 6.26
N ALA A 2 -8.20 5.67 6.08
CA ALA A 2 -8.81 4.62 5.26
C ALA A 2 -8.42 4.79 3.78
N SER A 3 -8.40 3.70 3.01
CA SER A 3 -8.05 3.76 1.59
C SER A 3 -9.14 4.47 0.77
N PRO A 4 -8.80 5.08 -0.39
CA PRO A 4 -9.80 5.70 -1.26
C PRO A 4 -10.94 4.75 -1.64
N GLU A 5 -10.61 3.48 -1.90
CA GLU A 5 -11.59 2.45 -2.27
C GLU A 5 -12.51 2.11 -1.10
N ALA A 6 -11.98 2.10 0.13
CA ALA A 6 -12.79 1.87 1.32
C ALA A 6 -13.78 3.02 1.54
N HIS A 7 -13.37 4.26 1.28
CA HIS A 7 -14.23 5.43 1.39
C HIS A 7 -15.35 5.40 0.34
N GLU A 8 -15.04 5.09 -0.91
CA GLU A 8 -16.03 4.98 -1.98
C GLU A 8 -17.04 3.87 -1.73
N ARG A 9 -16.61 2.69 -1.24
CA ARG A 9 -17.54 1.62 -0.84
C ARG A 9 -18.50 2.07 0.25
N ALA A 10 -17.99 2.70 1.31
CA ALA A 10 -18.81 3.18 2.41
C ALA A 10 -19.81 4.24 1.94
N LYS A 11 -19.36 5.20 1.14
CA LYS A 11 -20.20 6.26 0.56
C LYS A 11 -21.33 5.69 -0.29
N ALA A 12 -21.03 4.77 -1.21
CA ALA A 12 -22.03 4.15 -2.06
C ALA A 12 -23.10 3.42 -1.23
N ILE A 13 -22.72 2.69 -0.18
CA ILE A 13 -23.69 2.02 0.70
C ILE A 13 -24.57 3.04 1.44
N LEU A 14 -23.97 4.10 2.02
CA LEU A 14 -24.72 5.13 2.74
C LEU A 14 -25.72 5.86 1.83
N LEU A 15 -25.35 6.14 0.58
CA LEU A 15 -26.26 6.72 -0.43
C LEU A 15 -27.45 5.82 -0.73
N THR A 16 -27.29 4.49 -0.65
CA THR A 16 -28.44 3.56 -0.78
C THR A 16 -29.35 3.56 0.44
N LEU A 17 -28.79 3.71 1.65
CA LEU A 17 -29.59 3.79 2.87
C LEU A 17 -30.39 5.10 2.93
N GLY A 18 -29.81 6.20 2.43
CA GLY A 18 -30.48 7.49 2.31
C GLY A 18 -31.45 7.61 1.13
N GLY A 19 -31.65 6.54 0.35
CA GLY A 19 -32.54 6.52 -0.81
C GLY A 19 -32.09 7.40 -1.98
N THR A 20 -30.86 7.94 -1.93
CA THR A 20 -30.29 8.75 -3.03
C THR A 20 -29.91 7.87 -4.21
N TRP A 21 -29.38 6.68 -3.94
CA TRP A 21 -29.10 5.66 -4.95
C TRP A 21 -29.95 4.42 -4.68
N SER A 22 -30.36 3.76 -5.75
CA SER A 22 -30.82 2.38 -5.69
C SER A 22 -29.64 1.42 -5.45
N VAL A 23 -29.94 0.21 -4.97
CA VAL A 23 -28.93 -0.86 -4.84
C VAL A 23 -28.31 -1.21 -6.20
N GLY A 24 -29.09 -1.13 -7.28
CA GLY A 24 -28.60 -1.35 -8.65
C GLY A 24 -27.53 -0.36 -9.07
N GLU A 25 -27.77 0.93 -8.83
CA GLU A 25 -26.82 2.00 -9.16
C GLU A 25 -25.53 1.88 -8.34
N ALA A 26 -25.63 1.56 -7.04
CA ALA A 26 -24.46 1.36 -6.21
C ALA A 26 -23.63 0.13 -6.64
N MET A 27 -24.28 -0.98 -7.02
CA MET A 27 -23.59 -2.16 -7.56
C MET A 27 -22.86 -1.84 -8.87
N ALA A 28 -23.52 -1.11 -9.78
CA ALA A 28 -22.92 -0.70 -11.05
C ALA A 28 -21.74 0.25 -10.84
N HIS A 29 -21.88 1.22 -9.92
CA HIS A 29 -20.83 2.18 -9.59
C HIS A 29 -19.58 1.50 -9.00
N LEU A 30 -19.79 0.53 -8.10
CA LEU A 30 -18.70 -0.19 -7.46
C LEU A 30 -18.14 -1.35 -8.30
N GLY A 31 -18.81 -1.73 -9.40
CA GLY A 31 -18.44 -2.88 -10.22
C GLY A 31 -18.58 -4.23 -9.48
N VAL A 32 -19.57 -4.35 -8.59
CA VAL A 32 -19.77 -5.55 -7.76
C VAL A 32 -21.14 -6.19 -7.96
N GLY A 33 -21.20 -7.51 -7.80
CA GLY A 33 -22.45 -8.25 -7.79
C GLY A 33 -23.23 -8.14 -6.48
N ARG A 34 -24.48 -8.61 -6.49
CA ARG A 34 -25.42 -8.57 -5.35
C ARG A 34 -24.84 -9.18 -4.07
N THR A 35 -24.25 -10.38 -4.15
CA THR A 35 -23.68 -11.07 -2.98
C THR A 35 -22.59 -10.22 -2.33
N ARG A 36 -21.66 -9.71 -3.15
CA ARG A 36 -20.57 -8.86 -2.67
C ARG A 36 -21.08 -7.55 -2.06
N PHE A 37 -22.10 -6.94 -2.65
CA PHE A 37 -22.71 -5.74 -2.09
C PHE A 37 -23.38 -5.99 -0.74
N ALA A 38 -24.07 -7.13 -0.59
CA ALA A 38 -24.67 -7.54 0.68
C ALA A 38 -23.61 -7.75 1.78
N GLU A 39 -22.49 -8.40 1.46
CA GLU A 39 -21.34 -8.56 2.38
C GLU A 39 -20.79 -7.20 2.82
N LEU A 40 -20.56 -6.29 1.87
CA LEU A 40 -20.04 -4.96 2.17
C LEU A 40 -20.99 -4.16 3.08
N ARG A 41 -22.30 -4.30 2.88
CA ARG A 41 -23.31 -3.68 3.73
C ARG A 41 -23.31 -4.24 5.14
N LEU A 42 -23.14 -5.56 5.28
CA LEU A 42 -23.02 -6.21 6.59
C LEU A 42 -21.75 -5.73 7.33
N GLN A 43 -20.61 -5.73 6.65
CA GLN A 43 -19.34 -5.25 7.19
C GLN A 43 -19.42 -3.80 7.67
N LEU A 44 -20.12 -2.93 6.91
CA LEU A 44 -20.35 -1.55 7.33
C LEU A 44 -21.18 -1.49 8.62
N LEU A 45 -22.24 -2.29 8.72
CA LEU A 45 -23.11 -2.30 9.90
C LEU A 45 -22.35 -2.79 11.14
N GLU A 46 -21.58 -3.88 11.02
CA GLU A 46 -20.72 -4.40 12.09
C GLU A 46 -19.73 -3.32 12.55
N ALA A 47 -19.04 -2.65 11.63
CA ALA A 47 -18.09 -1.59 11.97
C ALA A 47 -18.76 -0.37 12.65
N VAL A 48 -20.01 -0.05 12.28
CA VAL A 48 -20.80 1.00 12.93
C VAL A 48 -21.18 0.58 14.35
N LEU A 49 -21.61 -0.66 14.55
CA LEU A 49 -21.93 -1.20 15.87
C LEU A 49 -20.70 -1.22 16.78
N ASP A 50 -19.56 -1.72 16.29
CA ASP A 50 -18.29 -1.71 17.01
C ASP A 50 -17.89 -0.29 17.45
N ALA A 51 -18.13 0.71 16.59
CA ALA A 51 -17.86 2.10 16.91
C ALA A 51 -18.85 2.68 17.93
N MET A 52 -20.12 2.26 17.89
CA MET A 52 -21.21 2.74 18.74
C MET A 52 -21.23 2.10 20.13
N GLU A 53 -20.80 0.84 20.27
CA GLU A 53 -20.72 0.13 21.55
C GLU A 53 -19.69 0.74 22.52
N GLY A 54 -18.90 1.71 22.05
CA GLY A 54 -18.01 2.50 22.87
C GLY A 54 -16.75 1.72 23.24
N GLY A 55 -15.68 1.95 22.49
CA GLY A 55 -14.35 1.62 22.97
C GLY A 55 -14.11 2.31 24.32
N VAL A 56 -13.62 1.56 25.31
CA VAL A 56 -13.15 2.06 26.61
C VAL A 56 -12.52 3.45 26.42
N ARG A 57 -13.04 4.45 27.14
CA ARG A 57 -12.63 5.86 27.05
C ARG A 57 -11.09 5.98 26.93
N GLY A 58 -10.63 6.25 25.72
CA GLY A 58 -9.21 6.32 25.37
C GLY A 58 -9.03 6.09 23.87
N ARG A 59 -8.12 6.84 23.24
CA ARG A 59 -7.65 6.61 21.86
C ARG A 59 -7.55 5.10 21.61
N PRO A 60 -8.04 4.55 20.48
CA PRO A 60 -7.95 3.13 20.20
C PRO A 60 -6.54 2.67 20.54
N ARG A 61 -6.39 1.64 21.41
CA ARG A 61 -5.11 0.94 21.52
C ARG A 61 -4.77 0.59 20.08
N ARG A 62 -3.70 1.17 19.52
CA ARG A 62 -3.03 0.53 18.39
C ARG A 62 -2.90 -0.91 18.86
N ARG A 63 -3.47 -1.88 18.14
CA ARG A 63 -2.91 -3.23 18.20
C ARG A 63 -1.44 -2.98 17.95
N GLU A 64 -0.63 -3.14 18.99
CA GLU A 64 0.80 -3.23 18.84
C GLU A 64 0.94 -4.42 17.91
N ASP A 65 1.16 -4.13 16.62
CA ASP A 65 1.52 -5.15 15.67
C ASP A 65 2.81 -5.73 16.25
N PRO A 66 2.83 -7.02 16.66
CA PRO A 66 4.02 -7.62 17.27
C PRO A 66 5.23 -7.58 16.33
N HIS A 67 5.02 -7.23 15.05
CA HIS A 67 6.05 -7.02 14.06
C HIS A 67 6.31 -5.55 13.72
N ALA A 68 5.63 -4.56 14.31
CA ALA A 68 5.86 -3.14 14.00
C ALA A 68 7.32 -2.72 14.23
N GLU A 69 7.91 -3.12 15.36
CA GLU A 69 9.32 -2.84 15.65
C GLU A 69 10.26 -3.55 14.66
N LEU A 70 9.90 -4.77 14.25
CA LEU A 70 10.66 -5.54 13.27
C LEU A 70 10.56 -4.91 11.87
N ILE A 71 9.38 -4.45 11.48
CA ILE A 71 9.13 -3.78 10.19
C ILE A 71 9.95 -2.49 10.14
N THR A 72 9.89 -1.64 11.16
CA THR A 72 10.69 -0.41 11.21
C THR A 72 12.19 -0.71 11.13
N LYS A 73 12.67 -1.71 11.87
CA LYS A 73 14.08 -2.11 11.82
C LYS A 73 14.50 -2.61 10.43
N LEU A 74 13.66 -3.41 9.79
CA LEU A 74 13.91 -3.93 8.43
C LEU A 74 13.85 -2.80 7.39
N GLU A 75 12.94 -1.85 7.53
CA GLU A 75 12.84 -0.67 6.67
C GLU A 75 14.10 0.22 6.78
N ASP A 76 14.58 0.43 8.01
CA ASP A 76 15.83 1.17 8.27
C ASP A 76 17.04 0.44 7.66
N GLU A 77 17.10 -0.89 7.80
CA GLU A 77 18.17 -1.71 7.23
C GLU A 77 18.15 -1.69 5.70
N ILE A 78 16.97 -1.79 5.08
CA ILE A 78 16.81 -1.68 3.62
C ILE A 78 17.24 -0.29 3.14
N ALA A 79 16.87 0.78 3.87
CA ALA A 79 17.25 2.14 3.51
C ALA A 79 18.78 2.33 3.54
N GLU A 80 19.45 1.80 4.57
CA GLU A 80 20.90 1.87 4.69
C GLU A 80 21.62 1.04 3.62
N LEU A 81 21.19 -0.21 3.42
CA LEU A 81 21.75 -1.08 2.38
C LEU A 81 21.56 -0.49 0.98
N THR A 82 20.42 0.15 0.72
CA THR A 82 20.17 0.83 -0.55
C THR A 82 21.12 2.01 -0.74
N ARG A 83 21.36 2.83 0.29
CA ARG A 83 22.35 3.91 0.23
C ARG A 83 23.76 3.39 -0.03
N LEU A 84 24.16 2.31 0.63
CA LEU A 84 25.48 1.69 0.44
C LEU A 84 25.63 1.15 -0.99
N LEU A 85 24.58 0.51 -1.53
CA LEU A 85 24.59 0.02 -2.91
C LEU A 85 24.69 1.16 -3.91
N GLU A 86 23.92 2.23 -3.75
CA GLU A 86 24.00 3.40 -4.63
C GLU A 86 25.36 4.09 -4.56
N ARG A 87 25.95 4.20 -3.36
CA ARG A 87 27.31 4.69 -3.19
C ARG A 87 28.34 3.80 -3.89
N ALA A 88 28.28 2.48 -3.69
CA ALA A 88 29.19 1.55 -4.33
C ALA A 88 29.06 1.57 -5.85
N ARG A 89 27.84 1.71 -6.38
CA ARG A 89 27.58 1.88 -7.82
C ARG A 89 28.20 3.17 -8.35
N ALA A 90 28.02 4.29 -7.64
CA ALA A 90 28.65 5.55 -8.01
C ALA A 90 30.18 5.47 -7.98
N GLU A 91 30.77 4.81 -6.98
CA GLU A 91 32.22 4.59 -6.89
C GLU A 91 32.72 3.71 -8.04
N ILE A 92 31.99 2.64 -8.39
CA ILE A 92 32.29 1.81 -9.57
C ILE A 92 32.17 2.62 -10.85
N GLU A 93 31.13 3.43 -11.02
CA GLU A 93 30.92 4.26 -12.21
C GLU A 93 32.05 5.28 -12.38
N ILE A 94 32.45 5.95 -11.30
CA ILE A 94 33.60 6.88 -11.29
C ILE A 94 34.89 6.14 -11.65
N LEU A 95 35.10 4.93 -11.09
CA LEU A 95 36.29 4.12 -11.35
C LEU A 95 36.28 3.45 -12.74
N SER A 96 35.10 3.20 -13.31
CA SER A 96 34.90 2.50 -14.59
C SER A 96 34.72 3.44 -15.79
N GLY A 97 34.53 4.74 -15.57
CA GLY A 97 34.69 5.75 -16.63
C GLY A 97 36.10 5.71 -17.25
N PRO A 98 36.27 6.27 -18.46
CA PRO A 98 36.36 5.60 -19.77
C PRO A 98 37.37 4.42 -19.92
N ALA A 99 37.84 3.80 -18.84
CA ALA A 99 38.82 2.71 -18.89
C ALA A 99 38.24 1.40 -19.45
N GLN A 100 36.93 1.14 -19.33
CA GLN A 100 36.31 -0.06 -19.90
C GLN A 100 36.23 -0.06 -21.44
N ALA A 101 36.11 1.12 -22.06
CA ALA A 101 36.14 1.24 -23.52
C ALA A 101 37.51 0.84 -24.10
N ALA A 102 38.60 1.12 -23.39
CA ALA A 102 39.96 0.79 -23.83
C ALA A 102 40.31 -0.70 -23.69
N VAL A 103 39.78 -1.37 -22.67
CA VAL A 103 40.04 -2.82 -22.43
C VAL A 103 39.28 -3.71 -23.42
N LEU A 104 38.06 -3.32 -23.81
CA LEU A 104 37.29 -4.01 -24.85
C LEU A 104 37.86 -3.74 -26.25
N ALA A 105 38.34 -2.53 -26.52
CA ALA A 105 38.99 -2.19 -27.80
C ALA A 105 40.31 -2.97 -28.04
N ARG A 106 41.11 -3.25 -26.99
CA ARG A 106 42.34 -4.06 -27.12
C ARG A 106 42.09 -5.56 -27.31
N ARG A 107 40.93 -6.08 -26.91
CA ARG A 107 40.58 -7.50 -27.09
C ARG A 107 39.96 -7.82 -28.46
N GLY A 108 39.52 -6.81 -29.22
CA GLY A 108 39.00 -6.97 -30.59
C GLY A 108 40.03 -6.77 -31.71
N GLY A 109 41.30 -6.49 -31.39
CA GLY A 109 42.35 -6.14 -32.36
C GLY A 109 43.45 -7.19 -32.54
N ALA A 110 43.17 -8.47 -32.29
CA ALA A 110 44.08 -9.57 -32.58
C ALA A 110 43.31 -10.69 -33.31
N ALA A 111 43.00 -10.42 -34.58
CA ALA A 111 42.71 -11.41 -35.61
C ALA A 111 43.29 -10.88 -36.92
#